data_AF-A0A7K6NVD4-F1
#
_entry.id   AF-A0A7K6NVD4-F1
#
_cell.length_a   1.000
_cell.length_b   1.000
_cell.length_c   1.000
_cell.angle_alpha   90.00
_cell.angle_beta   90.00
_cell.angle_gamma   90.00
#
_symmetry.space_group_name_H-M   'P 1'
#
loop_
_entity.id
_entity.type
_entity.pdbx_description
1 polymer ?
#
loop_
_entity_poly.entity_id
_entity_poly.type
_entity_poly.pdbx_seq_one_letter_code
_entity_poly.pdbx_strand_id
1 'polypeptide(L)'
;FPDIVEFCEMMANAGKTVIVAALDGTFQRKAFGNILNLVPLAESVVKLNAVCMECYREASYTKRLGAEKEVEVIGGADKYHSVCRACYFRKRPQQAGLENKENMPLGVKQPEVAVSRKILAS
;
A
#
# COMPACT_ATOMS: atom_id res chain seq x y z
N PHE A 1 -16.89 -10.06 2.18
CA PHE A 1 -17.13 -11.34 2.90
C PHE A 1 -17.77 -11.04 4.25
N PRO A 2 -19.07 -10.70 4.29
CA PRO A 2 -19.76 -10.37 5.55
C PRO A 2 -19.88 -11.59 6.49
N ASP A 3 -19.93 -12.79 5.92
CA ASP A 3 -20.13 -14.11 6.52
C ASP A 3 -18.84 -14.83 6.93
N ILE A 4 -17.67 -14.20 6.76
CA ILE A 4 -16.37 -14.87 6.95
C ILE A 4 -16.20 -15.48 8.35
N VAL A 5 -16.73 -14.84 9.38
CA VAL A 5 -16.63 -15.29 10.77
C VAL A 5 -17.42 -16.59 10.97
N GLU A 6 -18.69 -16.59 10.58
CA GLU A 6 -19.58 -17.75 10.69
C GLU A 6 -19.05 -18.93 9.87
N PHE A 7 -18.60 -18.67 8.64
CA PHE A 7 -18.06 -19.70 7.77
C PHE A 7 -16.79 -20.34 8.35
N CYS A 8 -15.82 -19.52 8.78
CA CYS A 8 -14.56 -20.02 9.34
C CYS A 8 -14.80 -20.85 10.61
N GLU A 9 -15.64 -20.35 11.52
CA GLU A 9 -15.96 -21.03 12.78
C GLU A 9 -16.68 -22.36 12.54
N MET A 10 -17.69 -22.38 11.65
CA MET A 10 -18.40 -23.61 11.29
C MET A 10 -17.44 -24.66 10.72
N MET A 11 -16.57 -24.25 9.80
CA MET A 11 -15.65 -25.18 9.12
C MET A 11 -14.55 -25.68 10.05
N ALA A 12 -14.02 -24.83 10.93
CA ALA A 12 -13.07 -25.22 11.96
C ALA A 12 -13.68 -26.24 12.93
N ASN A 13 -14.89 -25.99 13.43
CA ASN A 13 -15.62 -26.91 14.30
C ASN A 13 -15.99 -28.24 13.61
N ALA A 14 -16.10 -28.25 12.28
CA ALA A 14 -16.25 -29.47 11.48
C ALA A 14 -14.93 -30.23 11.24
N GLY A 15 -13.85 -29.86 11.93
CA GLY A 15 -12.54 -30.52 11.86
C GLY A 15 -11.70 -30.14 10.63
N LYS A 16 -11.99 -29.02 9.96
CA LYS A 16 -11.19 -28.54 8.83
C LYS A 16 -10.14 -27.54 9.29
N THR A 17 -8.96 -27.59 8.68
CA THR A 17 -7.97 -26.52 8.81
C THR A 17 -8.37 -25.36 7.91
N VAL A 18 -8.68 -24.22 8.50
CA VAL A 18 -9.07 -23.00 7.79
C VAL A 18 -7.92 -22.00 7.84
N ILE A 19 -7.45 -21.54 6.67
CA ILE A 19 -6.39 -20.54 6.57
C ILE A 19 -6.96 -19.30 5.90
N VAL A 20 -6.86 -18.15 6.56
CA VAL A 20 -7.38 -16.88 6.06
C VAL A 20 -6.22 -15.91 5.80
N ALA A 21 -6.08 -15.48 4.54
CA ALA A 21 -5.19 -14.40 4.15
C ALA A 21 -6.02 -13.15 3.88
N ALA A 22 -5.79 -12.07 4.63
CA ALA A 22 -6.57 -10.85 4.54
C ALA A 22 -5.76 -9.61 4.93
N LEU A 23 -6.23 -8.44 4.48
CA LEU A 23 -5.76 -7.16 5.01
C LEU A 23 -6.39 -6.91 6.37
N ASP A 24 -5.59 -6.53 7.36
CA ASP A 24 -6.07 -6.14 8.68
C ASP A 24 -6.68 -4.73 8.68
N GLY A 25 -6.21 -3.87 7.76
CA GLY A 25 -6.68 -2.49 7.64
C GLY A 25 -6.87 -1.99 6.22
N THR A 26 -7.78 -1.02 6.07
CA THR A 26 -8.02 -0.26 4.84
C THR A 26 -6.88 0.74 4.57
N PHE A 27 -6.94 1.46 3.44
CA PHE A 27 -6.01 2.54 3.13
C PHE A 27 -5.99 3.68 4.18
N GLN A 28 -7.04 3.76 5.01
CA GLN A 28 -7.18 4.72 6.11
C GLN A 28 -6.71 4.15 7.45
N ARG A 29 -6.18 2.92 7.46
CA ARG A 29 -5.76 2.16 8.66
C ARG A 29 -6.92 1.92 9.65
N LYS A 30 -8.14 1.79 9.13
CA LYS A 30 -9.31 1.29 9.87
C LYS A 30 -9.46 -0.20 9.62
N ALA A 31 -10.11 -0.92 10.52
CA ALA A 31 -10.40 -2.35 10.34
C ALA A 31 -11.04 -2.61 8.96
N PHE A 32 -10.56 -3.64 8.25
CA PHE A 32 -11.12 -4.02 6.95
C PHE A 32 -12.24 -5.04 7.15
N GLY A 33 -13.49 -4.59 7.01
CA GLY A 33 -14.66 -5.46 7.18
C GLY A 33 -14.65 -6.20 8.52
N ASN A 34 -14.99 -7.49 8.47
CA ASN A 34 -15.10 -8.36 9.66
C ASN A 34 -13.83 -9.18 9.94
N ILE A 35 -12.70 -8.88 9.28
CA ILE A 35 -11.48 -9.69 9.39
C ILE A 35 -10.97 -9.76 10.83
N LEU A 36 -10.98 -8.63 11.55
CA LEU A 36 -10.48 -8.59 12.93
C LEU A 36 -11.36 -9.37 13.92
N ASN A 37 -12.60 -9.68 13.56
CA ASN A 37 -13.48 -10.50 14.40
C ASN A 37 -13.05 -11.99 14.41
N LEU A 38 -12.17 -12.42 13.50
CA LEU A 38 -11.57 -13.75 13.51
C LEU A 38 -10.47 -13.90 14.57
N VAL A 39 -9.85 -12.79 15.02
CA VAL A 39 -8.71 -12.81 15.94
C VAL A 39 -9.00 -13.58 17.25
N PRO A 40 -10.14 -13.37 17.95
CA PRO A 40 -10.44 -14.13 19.17
C PRO A 40 -10.80 -15.61 18.92
N LEU A 41 -11.09 -15.99 17.68
CA LEU A 41 -11.48 -17.36 17.31
C LEU A 41 -10.30 -18.18 16.76
N ALA A 42 -9.26 -17.52 16.25
CA ALA A 42 -8.13 -18.16 15.59
C ALA A 42 -7.10 -18.72 16.60
N GLU A 43 -6.60 -19.93 16.34
CA GLU A 43 -5.50 -20.52 17.11
C GLU A 43 -4.15 -19.85 16.84
N SER A 44 -3.99 -19.22 15.67
CA SER A 44 -2.76 -18.52 15.27
C SER A 44 -3.05 -17.30 14.41
N VAL A 45 -2.42 -16.18 14.75
CA VAL A 45 -2.52 -14.92 14.01
C VAL A 45 -1.12 -14.37 13.76
N VAL A 46 -0.78 -14.17 12.49
CA VAL A 46 0.49 -13.57 12.07
C VAL A 46 0.22 -12.36 11.21
N LYS A 47 0.76 -11.20 11.61
CA LYS A 47 0.77 -10.00 10.78
C LYS A 47 2.08 -9.93 9.99
N LEU A 48 1.99 -10.11 8.68
CA LEU A 48 3.12 -10.01 7.78
C LEU A 48 3.48 -8.55 7.50
N ASN A 49 4.76 -8.30 7.26
CA ASN A 49 5.27 -7.02 6.80
C ASN A 49 5.72 -7.10 5.34
N ALA A 50 5.60 -5.98 4.63
CA ALA A 50 6.14 -5.77 3.30
C ALA A 50 7.41 -4.91 3.35
N VAL A 51 7.98 -4.61 2.17
CA VAL A 51 9.00 -3.56 2.01
C VAL A 51 8.33 -2.24 1.64
N CYS A 52 8.76 -1.14 2.25
CA CYS A 52 8.22 0.19 1.99
C CYS A 52 8.67 0.66 0.60
N MET A 53 7.72 0.95 -0.27
CA MET A 53 7.98 1.40 -1.64
C MET A 53 8.50 2.86 -1.71
N GLU A 54 8.55 3.58 -0.58
CA GLU A 54 9.07 4.96 -0.52
C GLU A 54 10.46 5.06 0.15
N CYS A 55 10.80 4.17 1.10
CA CYS A 55 12.06 4.27 1.85
C CYS A 55 12.75 2.93 2.12
N TYR A 56 12.23 1.84 1.55
CA TYR A 56 12.82 0.48 1.57
C TYR A 56 12.98 -0.17 2.95
N ARG A 57 12.44 0.43 4.02
CA ARG A 57 12.30 -0.19 5.35
C ARG A 57 11.06 -1.08 5.44
N GLU A 58 10.87 -1.75 6.57
CA GLU A 58 9.66 -2.51 6.86
C GLU A 58 8.37 -1.68 6.72
N ALA A 59 7.36 -2.25 6.09
CA ALA A 59 6.07 -1.62 5.82
C ALA A 59 4.92 -2.46 6.37
N SER A 60 4.09 -1.82 7.21
CA SER A 60 2.94 -2.46 7.86
C SER A 60 1.60 -1.85 7.42
N TYR A 61 1.61 -0.92 6.45
CA TYR A 61 0.42 -0.20 5.98
C TYR A 61 0.36 -0.14 4.46
N THR A 62 -0.85 -0.01 3.95
CA THR A 62 -1.13 0.24 2.53
C THR A 62 -1.60 1.69 2.36
N LYS A 63 -0.96 2.45 1.48
CA LYS A 63 -1.31 3.84 1.16
C LYS A 63 -1.90 3.91 -0.24
N ARG A 64 -3.11 4.43 -0.37
CA ARG A 64 -3.73 4.72 -1.68
C ARG A 64 -3.03 5.88 -2.36
N LEU A 65 -2.83 5.79 -3.68
CA LEU A 65 -2.19 6.87 -4.47
C LEU A 65 -3.19 7.89 -5.01
N GLY A 66 -4.38 7.44 -5.40
CA GLY A 66 -5.46 8.31 -5.87
C GLY A 66 -6.26 8.99 -4.75
N ALA A 67 -7.29 9.73 -5.16
CA ALA A 67 -8.14 10.54 -4.29
C ALA A 67 -9.50 9.87 -3.96
N GLU A 68 -9.73 8.65 -4.44
CA GLU A 68 -10.94 7.86 -4.19
C GLU A 68 -11.11 7.64 -2.68
N LYS A 69 -12.35 7.74 -2.20
CA LYS A 69 -12.68 7.67 -0.76
C LYS A 69 -13.33 6.35 -0.37
N GLU A 70 -13.80 5.61 -1.37
CA GLU A 70 -14.46 4.33 -1.29
C GLU A 70 -13.49 3.30 -0.70
N VAL A 71 -13.92 2.51 0.28
CA VAL A 71 -13.02 1.53 0.91
C VAL A 71 -12.55 0.49 -0.11
N GLU A 72 -13.46 0.00 -0.94
CA GLU A 72 -13.20 -1.04 -1.93
C GLU A 72 -12.88 -0.41 -3.29
N VAL A 73 -11.60 -0.40 -3.65
CA VAL A 73 -11.13 -0.03 -4.99
C VAL A 73 -10.09 -1.06 -5.42
N ILE A 74 -10.37 -1.80 -6.49
CA ILE A 74 -9.49 -2.87 -6.97
C ILE A 74 -8.29 -2.30 -7.71
N GLY A 75 -7.09 -2.75 -7.33
CA GLY A 75 -5.84 -2.34 -7.95
C GLY A 75 -4.62 -2.96 -7.25
N GLY A 76 -3.47 -2.84 -7.90
CA GLY A 76 -2.17 -3.27 -7.39
C GLY A 76 -1.27 -2.07 -7.10
N ALA A 77 -0.01 -2.17 -7.53
CA ALA A 77 0.99 -1.11 -7.34
C ALA A 77 0.65 0.21 -8.04
N ASP A 78 -0.24 0.18 -9.04
CA ASP A 78 -0.79 1.36 -9.72
C ASP A 78 -1.63 2.23 -8.78
N LYS A 79 -2.32 1.62 -7.81
CA LYS A 79 -3.21 2.34 -6.87
C LYS A 79 -2.73 2.34 -5.43
N TYR A 80 -1.80 1.46 -5.07
CA TYR A 80 -1.41 1.24 -3.69
C TYR A 80 0.09 1.07 -3.52
N HIS A 81 0.65 1.68 -2.49
CA HIS A 81 2.01 1.43 -2.03
C HIS A 81 1.98 0.79 -0.64
N SER A 82 2.82 -0.23 -0.42
CA SER A 82 3.20 -0.63 0.93
C SER A 82 4.11 0.44 1.52
N VAL A 83 3.77 0.94 2.71
CA VAL A 83 4.50 2.03 3.36
C VAL A 83 4.77 1.76 4.83
N CYS A 84 5.94 2.21 5.28
CA CYS A 84 6.24 2.32 6.70
C CYS A 84 5.38 3.43 7.34
N ARG A 85 5.37 3.47 8.68
CA ARG A 85 4.64 4.48 9.46
C ARG A 85 4.96 5.92 9.05
N ALA A 86 6.23 6.23 8.84
CA ALA A 86 6.65 7.59 8.49
C ALA A 86 6.17 7.99 7.07
N CYS A 87 6.35 7.11 6.09
CA CYS A 87 5.94 7.33 4.72
C CYS A 87 4.42 7.40 4.54
N TYR A 88 3.65 6.71 5.39
CA TYR A 88 2.19 6.83 5.41
C TYR A 88 1.72 8.29 5.60
N PHE A 89 2.29 9.00 6.56
CA PHE A 89 1.93 10.40 6.86
C PHE A 89 2.67 11.44 6.02
N ARG A 90 3.68 11.02 5.24
CA ARG A 90 4.40 11.93 4.35
C ARG A 90 3.47 12.39 3.23
N LYS A 91 3.26 13.71 3.15
CA LYS A 91 2.59 14.34 2.00
C LYS A 91 3.42 14.07 0.75
N ARG A 92 2.79 13.56 -0.30
CA ARG A 92 3.45 13.50 -1.60
C ARG A 92 3.61 14.94 -2.11
N PRO A 93 4.79 15.32 -2.64
CA PRO A 93 4.86 16.46 -3.54
C PRO A 93 3.86 16.20 -4.67
N GLN A 94 2.99 17.16 -4.98
CA GLN A 94 2.15 17.08 -6.17
C GLN A 94 3.09 16.98 -7.38
N GLN A 95 3.15 15.82 -8.01
CA GLN A 95 3.81 15.70 -9.30
C GLN A 95 2.90 16.40 -10.32
N ALA A 96 3.35 17.53 -10.85
CA ALA A 96 2.83 18.05 -12.11
C ALA A 96 2.97 16.95 -13.16
N GLY A 97 1.93 16.74 -13.95
CA GLY A 97 1.71 15.55 -14.78
C GLY A 97 2.94 15.06 -15.54
N LEU A 98 3.20 13.77 -15.45
CA LEU A 98 4.00 13.06 -16.44
C LEU A 98 3.15 12.97 -17.71
N GLU A 99 3.25 13.97 -18.59
CA GLU A 99 2.82 13.81 -19.98
C GLU A 99 3.74 12.78 -20.65
N ASN A 100 3.13 11.75 -21.22
CA ASN A 100 3.81 10.65 -21.92
C ASN A 100 4.74 11.19 -23.01
N LYS A 101 6.05 10.99 -22.88
CA LYS A 101 7.06 11.34 -23.90
C LYS A 101 7.25 10.27 -24.98
N GLU A 102 6.18 9.58 -25.37
CA GLU A 102 6.27 8.60 -26.48
C GLU A 102 5.95 9.20 -27.86
N ASN A 103 5.78 10.51 -27.98
CA ASN A 103 5.71 11.14 -29.30
C ASN A 103 6.33 12.55 -29.29
N MET A 104 7.64 12.64 -29.52
CA MET A 104 8.33 13.91 -29.80
C MET A 104 9.08 13.79 -31.13
N PRO A 105 8.80 14.64 -32.14
CA PRO A 105 9.57 14.65 -33.37
C PRO A 105 11.00 15.12 -33.08
N LEU A 106 11.96 14.49 -33.73
CA LEU A 106 13.39 14.80 -33.64
C LEU A 106 13.63 16.28 -33.93
N GLY A 107 14.05 17.03 -32.90
CA GLY A 107 14.66 18.36 -33.08
C GLY A 107 14.09 19.47 -32.22
N VAL A 108 14.37 19.46 -30.91
CA VAL A 108 14.38 20.69 -30.08
C VAL A 108 15.54 20.59 -29.08
N LYS A 109 16.42 21.60 -29.07
CA LYS A 109 17.60 21.69 -28.19
C LYS A 109 17.17 21.79 -26.72
N GLN A 110 17.81 21.02 -25.84
CA GLN A 110 17.64 21.12 -24.37
C GLN A 110 18.23 22.44 -23.85
N PRO A 111 17.59 23.14 -22.89
CA PRO A 111 18.27 24.16 -22.12
C PRO A 111 19.06 23.52 -20.97
N GLU A 112 20.32 23.93 -20.81
CA GLU A 112 21.22 23.48 -19.74
C GLU A 112 20.69 23.89 -18.36
N VAL A 113 20.51 22.92 -17.47
CA VAL A 113 20.28 23.19 -16.04
C VAL A 113 21.63 23.15 -15.33
N ALA A 114 22.09 24.32 -14.89
CA ALA A 114 23.32 24.49 -14.14
C ALA A 114 23.28 23.72 -12.80
N VAL A 115 24.13 22.70 -12.67
CA VAL A 115 24.34 21.97 -11.42
C VAL A 115 25.35 22.75 -10.56
N SER A 116 24.87 23.36 -9.49
CA SER A 116 25.75 23.97 -8.48
C SER A 116 26.38 22.85 -7.63
N ARG A 117 27.64 22.50 -7.92
CA ARG A 117 28.46 21.61 -7.09
C ARG A 117 28.84 22.34 -5.80
N LYS A 118 28.27 21.97 -4.66
CA LYS A 118 28.86 22.33 -3.36
C LYS A 118 30.06 21.43 -3.09
N ILE A 119 31.24 22.03 -3.17
CA ILE A 119 32.51 21.47 -2.74
C ILE A 119 32.49 21.45 -1.21
N LEU A 120 32.57 20.28 -0.58
CA LEU A 120 33.00 20.20 0.82
C LEU A 120 34.53 20.30 0.83
N ALA A 121 35.03 21.40 1.37
CA ALA A 121 36.42 21.50 1.81
C ALA A 121 36.53 20.88 3.21
N SER A 122 37.66 20.16 3.37
CA SER A 122 38.28 19.48 4.51
C SER A 122 37.75 19.75 5.92
#